data_AF-A0A5D0VPN0-F1
#
_entry.id   AF-A0A5D0VPN0-F1
#
_cell.length_a   1.000
_cell.length_b   1.000
_cell.length_c   1.000
_cell.angle_alpha   90.00
_cell.angle_beta   90.00
_cell.angle_gamma   90.00
#
_symmetry.space_group_name_H-M   'P 1'
#
loop_
_entity.id
_entity.type
_entity.pdbx_description
1 polymer ?
#
loop_
_entity_poly.entity_id
_entity_poly.type
_entity_poly.pdbx_seq_one_letter_code
_entity_poly.pdbx_strand_id
1 'polypeptide(L)'
;MHTTTFDAHSSSVEFDFVKGHIAATMTLIHALIEQDLIDRDRLDSFFASFVSDLPHNRETLGLRLIIDQWRQGLRDGEAEEELKAKLFEVISGGRNN
;
A
#
# COMPACT_ATOMS: atom_id res chain seq x y z
N MET A 1 2.20 18.89 35.81
CA MET A 1 2.13 18.80 34.33
C MET A 1 2.84 17.52 33.93
N HIS A 2 2.09 16.45 33.69
CA HIS A 2 2.63 15.18 33.17
C HIS A 2 2.58 15.27 31.64
N THR A 3 3.75 15.41 31.02
CA THR A 3 3.85 15.36 29.56
C THR A 3 3.75 13.90 29.12
N THR A 4 2.71 13.61 28.35
CA THR A 4 2.41 12.33 27.72
C THR A 4 3.45 12.04 26.63
N THR A 5 4.46 11.25 26.95
CA THR A 5 5.48 10.77 25.98
C THR A 5 5.09 9.43 25.35
N PHE A 6 3.88 8.92 25.59
CA PHE A 6 3.50 7.55 25.27
C PHE A 6 2.78 7.33 23.93
N ASP A 7 2.35 8.37 23.20
CA ASP A 7 1.43 8.19 22.07
C ASP A 7 2.07 8.12 20.67
N ALA A 8 3.34 8.48 20.50
CA ALA A 8 3.97 8.53 19.17
C ALA A 8 4.59 7.20 18.69
N HIS A 9 5.03 6.34 19.62
CA HIS A 9 5.65 5.05 19.27
C HIS A 9 4.63 3.93 19.01
N SER A 10 3.48 3.95 19.70
CA SER A 10 2.41 2.97 19.47
C SER A 10 1.81 3.10 18.06
N SER A 11 1.62 4.34 17.58
CA SER A 11 1.09 4.59 16.23
C SER A 11 2.07 4.18 15.11
N SER A 12 3.38 4.19 15.40
CA SER A 12 4.41 3.78 14.43
C SER A 12 4.40 2.27 14.20
N VAL A 13 4.29 1.47 15.26
CA VAL A 13 4.29 0.00 15.16
C VAL A 13 3.03 -0.51 14.45
N GLU A 14 1.86 0.05 14.75
CA GLU A 14 0.61 -0.28 14.05
C GLU A 14 0.69 0.07 12.56
N PHE A 15 1.28 1.23 12.23
CA PHE A 15 1.45 1.64 10.86
C PHE A 15 2.44 0.76 10.09
N ASP A 16 3.55 0.35 10.71
CA ASP A 16 4.52 -0.56 10.11
C ASP A 16 3.94 -1.98 9.94
N PHE A 17 3.07 -2.41 10.85
CA PHE A 17 2.31 -3.66 10.71
C PHE A 17 1.33 -3.63 9.53
N VAL A 18 0.60 -2.51 9.36
CA VAL A 18 -0.32 -2.30 8.23
C VAL A 18 0.45 -2.26 6.91
N LYS A 19 1.59 -1.56 6.86
CA LYS A 19 2.50 -1.58 5.70
C LYS A 19 2.96 -3.00 5.36
N GLY A 20 3.38 -3.78 6.35
CA GLY A 20 3.78 -5.18 6.15
C GLY A 20 2.65 -6.06 5.61
N HIS A 21 1.41 -5.85 6.06
CA HIS A 21 0.24 -6.58 5.56
C HIS A 21 -0.09 -6.22 4.12
N ILE A 22 -0.06 -4.92 3.79
CA ILE A 22 -0.22 -4.46 2.41
C ILE A 22 0.88 -5.07 1.54
N ALA A 23 2.12 -5.10 2.05
CA ALA A 23 3.26 -5.68 1.35
C ALA A 23 3.08 -7.13 0.94
N ALA A 24 2.74 -7.96 1.91
CA ALA A 24 2.51 -9.38 1.71
C ALA A 24 1.33 -9.61 0.74
N THR A 25 0.24 -8.85 0.91
CA THR A 25 -0.94 -8.96 0.06
C THR A 25 -0.63 -8.61 -1.39
N MET A 26 0.08 -7.50 -1.63
CA MET A 26 0.44 -7.09 -2.99
C MET A 26 1.43 -8.06 -3.63
N THR A 27 2.39 -8.59 -2.87
CA THR A 27 3.30 -9.63 -3.36
C THR A 27 2.54 -10.87 -3.85
N LEU A 28 1.52 -11.30 -3.10
CA LEU A 28 0.67 -12.41 -3.51
C LEU A 28 -0.13 -12.07 -4.77
N ILE A 29 -0.74 -10.88 -4.84
CA ILE A 29 -1.50 -10.43 -6.00
C ILE A 29 -0.62 -10.40 -7.26
N HIS A 30 0.63 -9.94 -7.14
CA HIS A 30 1.58 -9.96 -8.25
C HIS A 30 1.88 -11.37 -8.75
N ALA A 31 2.14 -12.33 -7.84
CA ALA A 31 2.34 -13.72 -8.23
C ALA A 31 1.11 -14.31 -8.97
N LEU A 32 -0.10 -13.91 -8.58
CA LEU A 32 -1.33 -14.34 -9.26
C LEU A 32 -1.50 -13.71 -10.65
N ILE A 33 -1.06 -12.46 -10.83
CA ILE A 33 -1.02 -11.81 -12.15
C ILE A 33 -0.03 -12.53 -13.07
N GLU A 34 1.16 -12.89 -12.58
CA GLU A 34 2.18 -13.60 -13.37
C GLU A 34 1.72 -14.98 -13.85
N GLN A 35 0.89 -15.64 -13.04
CA GLN A 35 0.28 -16.91 -13.39
C GLN A 35 -0.95 -16.76 -14.30
N ASP A 36 -1.27 -15.54 -14.75
CA ASP A 36 -2.45 -15.19 -15.55
C ASP A 36 -3.77 -15.58 -14.87
N LEU A 37 -3.78 -15.63 -13.53
CA LEU A 37 -4.96 -15.98 -12.73
C LEU A 37 -5.82 -14.76 -12.40
N ILE A 38 -5.28 -13.55 -12.57
CA ILE A 38 -5.96 -12.28 -12.29
C ILE A 38 -5.74 -11.30 -13.45
N ASP A 39 -6.85 -10.72 -13.88
CA ASP A 39 -6.89 -9.62 -14.84
C ASP A 39 -6.51 -8.29 -14.15
N ARG A 40 -5.50 -7.60 -14.70
CA ARG A 40 -4.95 -6.34 -14.16
C ARG A 40 -5.98 -5.21 -14.13
N ASP A 41 -6.84 -5.10 -15.15
CA ASP A 41 -7.82 -4.03 -15.27
C ASP A 41 -8.99 -4.22 -14.29
N ARG A 42 -9.42 -5.47 -14.10
CA ARG A 42 -10.40 -5.83 -13.08
C ARG A 42 -9.88 -5.55 -11.68
N LEU A 43 -8.60 -5.82 -11.47
CA LEU A 43 -7.94 -5.57 -10.20
C LEU A 43 -7.83 -4.07 -9.91
N ASP A 44 -7.38 -3.24 -10.86
CA ASP A 44 -7.40 -1.77 -10.67
C ASP A 44 -8.81 -1.26 -10.34
N SER A 45 -9.82 -1.75 -11.05
CA SER A 45 -11.22 -1.38 -10.83
C SER A 45 -11.70 -1.74 -9.42
N PHE A 46 -11.31 -2.91 -8.89
CA PHE A 46 -11.61 -3.30 -7.52
C PHE A 46 -10.99 -2.33 -6.51
N PHE A 47 -9.72 -1.99 -6.66
CA PHE A 47 -9.05 -1.07 -5.74
C PHE A 47 -9.57 0.36 -5.85
N ALA A 48 -10.00 0.79 -7.04
CA ALA A 48 -10.69 2.06 -7.24
C ALA A 48 -11.96 2.15 -6.38
N SER A 49 -12.80 1.10 -6.42
CA SER A 49 -14.00 1.02 -5.60
C SER A 49 -13.67 1.00 -4.12
N PHE A 50 -12.71 0.17 -3.71
CA PHE A 50 -12.29 0.06 -2.32
C PHE A 50 -11.82 1.39 -1.74
N VAL A 51 -10.98 2.15 -2.48
CA VAL A 51 -10.51 3.48 -2.06
C VAL A 51 -11.66 4.48 -1.96
N SER A 52 -12.64 4.41 -2.87
CA SER A 52 -13.84 5.25 -2.82
C SER A 52 -14.67 5.01 -1.55
N ASP A 53 -14.73 3.76 -1.09
CA ASP A 53 -15.51 3.34 0.09
C ASP A 53 -14.80 3.63 1.42
N LEU A 54 -13.48 3.88 1.41
CA LEU A 54 -12.77 4.26 2.63
C LEU A 54 -13.32 5.57 3.20
N PRO A 55 -13.36 5.74 4.54
CA PRO A 55 -13.57 7.06 5.14
C PRO A 55 -12.57 8.09 4.59
N HIS A 56 -12.96 9.36 4.51
CA HIS A 56 -12.08 10.45 4.11
C HIS A 56 -11.56 11.15 5.37
N ASN A 57 -10.57 10.56 6.04
CA ASN A 57 -9.97 11.10 7.27
C ASN A 57 -8.44 10.95 7.27
N ARG A 58 -7.77 11.57 8.26
CA ARG A 58 -6.30 11.52 8.36
C ARG A 58 -5.75 10.12 8.57
N GLU A 59 -6.50 9.24 9.21
CA GLU A 59 -6.10 7.86 9.52
C GLU A 59 -6.02 7.00 8.24
N THR A 60 -6.95 7.21 7.30
CA THR A 60 -7.04 6.48 6.03
C THR A 60 -6.20 7.09 4.91
N LEU A 61 -5.70 8.32 5.09
CA LEU A 61 -4.92 9.03 4.07
C LEU A 61 -3.68 8.24 3.63
N GLY A 62 -2.94 7.67 4.59
CA GLY A 62 -1.76 6.86 4.30
C GLY A 62 -2.11 5.64 3.44
N LEU A 63 -3.16 4.91 3.80
CA LEU A 63 -3.62 3.75 3.05
C LEU A 63 -4.04 4.13 1.61
N ARG A 64 -4.75 5.24 1.45
CA ARG A 64 -5.18 5.76 0.14
C ARG A 64 -3.98 6.03 -0.78
N LEU A 65 -2.96 6.73 -0.27
CA LEU A 65 -1.75 7.05 -1.04
C LEU A 65 -1.02 5.79 -1.52
N ILE A 66 -0.90 4.78 -0.65
CA ILE A 66 -0.23 3.52 -0.99
C ILE A 66 -0.99 2.78 -2.10
N ILE A 67 -2.32 2.68 -1.97
CA ILE A 67 -3.15 1.99 -2.95
C ILE A 67 -3.14 2.75 -4.29
N ASP A 68 -3.22 4.08 -4.28
CA ASP A 68 -3.20 4.87 -5.52
C ASP A 68 -1.87 4.74 -6.28
N GLN A 69 -0.74 4.74 -5.57
CA GLN A 69 0.57 4.51 -6.20
C GLN A 69 0.66 3.11 -6.83
N TRP A 70 0.13 2.10 -6.15
CA TRP A 70 0.14 0.74 -6.66
C TRP A 70 -0.81 0.55 -7.87
N ARG A 71 -2.00 1.17 -7.83
CA ARG A 71 -2.93 1.22 -8.96
C ARG A 71 -2.32 1.87 -10.19
N GLN A 72 -1.56 2.95 -10.00
CA GLN A 72 -0.82 3.59 -11.09
C GLN A 72 0.14 2.59 -11.74
N GLY A 73 0.89 1.85 -10.93
CA GLY A 73 1.79 0.81 -11.43
C GLY A 73 1.09 -0.34 -12.18
N LEU A 74 -0.11 -0.75 -11.75
CA LEU A 74 -0.92 -1.72 -12.50
C LEU A 74 -1.28 -1.20 -13.90
N ARG A 75 -1.69 0.07 -13.99
CA ARG A 75 -2.13 0.74 -15.23
C ARG A 75 -0.99 0.97 -16.21
N ASP A 76 0.17 1.35 -15.68
CA ASP A 76 1.37 1.59 -16.47
C ASP A 76 1.98 0.28 -17.00
N GLY A 77 1.43 -0.87 -16.57
CA GLY A 77 1.85 -2.18 -17.02
C GLY A 77 3.25 -2.55 -16.52
N GLU A 78 3.73 -1.87 -15.48
CA GLU A 78 5.10 -2.01 -14.97
C GLU A 78 5.45 -3.47 -14.66
N ALA A 79 6.74 -3.76 -14.77
CA ALA A 79 7.25 -5.08 -14.46
C ALA A 79 7.05 -5.36 -12.97
N GLU A 80 6.84 -6.64 -12.64
CA GLU A 80 6.54 -7.08 -11.28
C GLU A 80 7.62 -6.64 -10.27
N GLU A 81 8.87 -6.67 -10.70
CA GLU A 81 10.03 -6.22 -9.91
C GLU A 81 9.97 -4.73 -9.57
N GLU A 82 9.48 -3.88 -10.49
CA GLU A 82 9.34 -2.44 -10.28
C GLU A 82 8.21 -2.12 -9.31
N LEU A 83 7.10 -2.86 -9.42
CA LEU A 83 5.96 -2.74 -8.51
C LEU A 83 6.33 -3.17 -7.09
N LYS A 84 7.06 -4.28 -6.96
CA LYS A 84 7.64 -4.73 -5.68
C LYS A 84 8.60 -3.69 -5.11
N ALA A 85 9.52 -3.15 -5.91
CA ALA A 85 10.50 -2.16 -5.45
C ALA A 85 9.84 -0.89 -4.89
N LYS A 86 8.82 -0.35 -5.60
CA LYS A 86 8.03 0.81 -5.14
C LYS A 86 7.29 0.51 -3.84
N LEU A 87 6.76 -0.70 -3.71
CA LEU A 87 6.11 -1.16 -2.49
C LEU A 87 7.09 -1.19 -1.31
N PHE A 88 8.30 -1.74 -1.52
CA PHE A 88 9.35 -1.77 -0.50
C PHE A 88 9.88 -0.39 -0.14
N GLU A 89 9.96 0.55 -1.08
CA GLU A 89 10.27 1.95 -0.78
C GLU A 89 9.23 2.57 0.15
N VAL A 90 7.94 2.37 -0.12
CA VAL A 90 6.84 2.87 0.71
C VAL A 90 6.86 2.27 2.13
N ILE A 91 7.14 0.96 2.24
CA ILE A 91 7.29 0.28 3.54
C ILE A 91 8.46 0.91 4.32
N SER A 92 9.60 1.09 3.66
CA SER A 92 10.86 1.56 4.26
C SER A 92 10.86 3.05 4.60
N GLY A 93 9.84 3.82 4.20
CA GLY A 93 9.71 5.24 4.51
C GLY A 93 10.12 6.22 3.40
N GLY A 94 10.20 5.74 2.15
CA GLY A 94 10.62 6.52 0.99
C GLY A 94 12.15 6.56 0.81
N ARG A 95 12.61 7.05 -0.34
CA ARG A 95 14.04 7.23 -0.63
C ARG A 95 14.69 8.07 0.47
N ASN A 96 15.51 7.44 1.31
CA ASN A 96 16.56 8.12 2.05
C ASN A 96 17.48 8.76 1.01
N ASN A 97 17.34 10.07 0.80
CA ASN A 97 18.29 10.87 0.06
C ASN A 97 19.19 11.60 1.04
#